data_AF-A0A2S2NFG4-F1
#
_entry.id   AF-A0A2S2NFG4-F1
#
_cell.length_a   1.000
_cell.length_b   1.000
_cell.length_c   1.000
_cell.angle_alpha   90.00
_cell.angle_beta   90.00
_cell.angle_gamma   90.00
#
_symmetry.space_group_name_H-M   'P 1'
#
loop_
_entity.id
_entity.type
_entity.pdbx_description
1 polymer ?
#
loop_
_entity_poly.entity_id
_entity_poly.type
_entity_poly.pdbx_seq_one_letter_code
_entity_poly.pdbx_strand_id
1 'polypeptide(L)'
;KSLVVKTQPKLITYGVSNVSRENKHIDIMLAVHIATHSSIRSIDHLGEMLKVFGKGSKLENLKMHRTKCSKLILNVLSSAIIEDLIIDIEEIGYSLIVDESTDVSVMKYMAYCIRYFSKSTNQILFL
;
A
#
# COMPACT_ATOMS: atom_id res chain seq x y z
N LYS A 1 -48.42 0.96 35.33
CA LYS A 1 -46.97 0.64 35.32
C LYS A 1 -46.37 1.35 34.11
N SER A 2 -45.56 2.39 34.31
CA SER A 2 -44.91 3.12 33.21
C SER A 2 -43.78 2.28 32.63
N LEU A 3 -43.75 2.10 31.31
CA LEU A 3 -42.70 1.37 30.60
C LEU A 3 -41.46 2.26 30.50
N VAL A 4 -40.38 1.88 31.19
CA VAL A 4 -39.08 2.55 31.05
C VAL A 4 -38.50 2.13 29.70
N VAL A 5 -38.68 2.99 28.69
CA VAL A 5 -38.12 2.79 27.35
C VAL A 5 -36.61 3.00 27.43
N LYS A 6 -35.84 1.91 27.42
CA LYS A 6 -34.37 1.97 27.27
C LYS A 6 -34.03 2.39 25.85
N THR A 7 -33.57 3.63 25.68
CA THR A 7 -33.05 4.13 24.41
C THR A 7 -31.70 3.52 24.10
N GLN A 8 -31.48 3.13 22.83
CA GLN A 8 -30.20 2.60 22.36
C GLN A 8 -29.09 3.67 22.52
N PRO A 9 -27.90 3.29 23.05
CA PRO A 9 -26.80 4.23 23.19
C PRO A 9 -26.31 4.72 21.81
N LYS A 10 -25.88 5.98 21.75
CA LYS A 10 -25.34 6.59 20.53
C LYS A 10 -24.09 5.82 20.08
N LEU A 11 -24.05 5.45 18.81
CA LEU A 11 -22.91 4.77 18.19
C LEU A 11 -21.79 5.78 17.92
N ILE A 12 -21.06 6.16 18.97
CA ILE A 12 -19.96 7.15 18.89
C ILE A 12 -18.68 6.58 18.25
N THR A 13 -18.47 5.27 18.26
CA THR A 13 -17.20 4.63 17.85
C THR A 13 -17.39 3.26 17.18
N TYR A 14 -18.50 3.06 16.47
CA TYR A 14 -18.66 1.81 15.71
C TYR A 14 -17.91 1.89 14.37
N GLY A 15 -16.96 0.97 14.18
CA GLY A 15 -16.25 0.77 12.90
C GLY A 15 -14.95 1.55 12.72
N VAL A 16 -14.62 2.50 13.62
CA VAL A 16 -13.35 3.24 13.57
C VAL A 16 -12.50 2.88 14.79
N SER A 17 -11.66 1.86 14.65
CA SER A 17 -10.63 1.56 15.64
C SER A 17 -9.35 2.30 15.29
N ASN A 18 -8.85 3.15 16.19
CA ASN A 18 -7.52 3.73 16.04
C ASN A 18 -6.45 2.64 16.17
N VAL A 19 -5.86 2.27 15.04
CA VAL A 19 -4.72 1.34 14.98
C VAL A 19 -3.46 2.08 15.47
N SER A 20 -2.65 1.41 16.30
CA SER A 20 -1.39 1.97 16.80
C SER A 20 -0.45 2.35 15.65
N ARG A 21 0.39 3.38 15.83
CA ARG A 21 1.39 3.78 14.82
C ARG A 21 2.30 2.62 14.44
N GLU A 22 2.67 1.79 15.41
CA GLU A 22 3.56 0.65 15.20
C GLU A 22 2.93 -0.41 14.29
N ASN A 23 1.64 -0.70 14.47
CA ASN A 23 0.92 -1.63 13.59
C ASN A 23 0.79 -1.08 12.17
N LYS A 24 0.53 0.24 12.04
CA LYS A 24 0.55 0.92 10.73
C LYS A 24 1.93 0.83 10.07
N HIS A 25 3.00 0.98 10.84
CA HIS A 25 4.36 0.87 10.33
C HIS A 25 4.66 -0.55 9.82
N ILE A 26 4.29 -1.58 10.57
CA ILE A 26 4.41 -2.99 10.13
C ILE A 26 3.63 -3.22 8.84
N ASP A 27 2.40 -2.72 8.77
CA ASP A 27 1.54 -2.86 7.60
C ASP A 27 2.18 -2.20 6.35
N ILE A 28 2.71 -0.99 6.50
CA ILE A 28 3.37 -0.26 5.42
C ILE A 28 4.63 -0.99 4.97
N MET A 29 5.50 -1.42 5.90
CA MET A 29 6.73 -2.14 5.57
C MET A 29 6.47 -3.43 4.79
N LEU A 30 5.44 -4.18 5.20
CA LEU A 30 5.04 -5.40 4.51
C LEU A 30 4.42 -5.11 3.14
N ALA A 31 3.62 -4.05 3.02
CA ALA A 31 3.07 -3.61 1.74
C ALA A 31 4.17 -3.18 0.75
N VAL A 32 5.20 -2.45 1.21
CA VAL A 32 6.36 -2.08 0.40
C VAL A 32 7.09 -3.34 -0.09
N HIS A 33 7.40 -4.27 0.80
CA HIS A 33 8.06 -5.53 0.41
C HIS A 33 7.29 -6.31 -0.66
N ILE A 34 5.96 -6.40 -0.52
CA ILE A 34 5.12 -7.05 -1.51
C ILE A 34 5.14 -6.29 -2.84
N ALA A 35 5.02 -4.96 -2.81
CA ALA A 35 5.04 -4.14 -4.01
C ALA A 35 6.36 -4.26 -4.80
N THR A 36 7.49 -4.40 -4.10
CA THR A 36 8.82 -4.39 -4.74
C THR A 36 9.32 -5.78 -5.15
N HIS A 37 8.94 -6.85 -4.43
CA HIS A 37 9.63 -8.14 -4.56
C HIS A 37 8.71 -9.35 -4.70
N SER A 38 7.38 -9.19 -4.67
CA SER A 38 6.49 -10.35 -4.67
C SER A 38 5.20 -10.12 -5.44
N SER A 39 4.50 -11.23 -5.74
CA SER A 39 3.13 -11.14 -6.20
C SER A 39 2.22 -10.71 -5.05
N ILE A 40 1.19 -9.89 -5.31
CA ILE A 40 0.24 -9.47 -4.28
C ILE A 40 -0.47 -10.63 -3.60
N ARG A 41 -0.55 -11.82 -4.23
CA ARG A 41 -1.24 -12.99 -3.68
C ARG A 41 -0.46 -13.69 -2.57
N SER A 42 0.88 -13.55 -2.54
CA SER A 42 1.71 -14.21 -1.53
C SER A 42 1.41 -13.69 -0.11
N ILE A 43 0.90 -12.46 0.00
CA ILE A 43 0.63 -11.81 1.29
C ILE A 43 -0.41 -12.53 2.14
N ASP A 44 -1.36 -13.26 1.53
CA ASP A 44 -2.40 -13.95 2.28
C ASP A 44 -1.79 -15.04 3.18
N HIS A 45 -0.90 -15.87 2.62
CA HIS A 45 -0.24 -16.92 3.37
C HIS A 45 0.92 -16.39 4.21
N LEU A 46 1.66 -15.40 3.70
CA LEU A 46 2.74 -14.75 4.45
C LEU A 46 2.22 -14.10 5.74
N GLY A 47 1.08 -13.40 5.66
CA GLY A 47 0.43 -12.79 6.82
C GLY A 47 0.07 -13.81 7.90
N GLU A 48 -0.52 -14.94 7.52
CA GLU A 48 -0.82 -16.02 8.48
C GLU A 48 0.45 -16.66 9.07
N MET A 49 1.47 -16.88 8.24
CA MET A 49 2.74 -17.45 8.67
C MET A 49 3.43 -16.54 9.72
N LEU A 50 3.42 -15.23 9.49
CA LEU A 50 3.99 -14.25 10.42
C LEU A 50 3.24 -14.20 11.76
N LYS A 51 1.91 -14.41 11.79
CA LYS A 51 1.17 -14.55 13.06
C LYS A 51 1.64 -15.75 13.86
N VAL A 52 1.83 -16.89 13.19
CA VAL A 52 2.20 -18.16 13.83
C VAL A 52 3.61 -18.08 14.41
N PHE A 53 4.58 -17.61 13.63
CA PHE A 53 5.97 -17.49 14.09
C PHE A 53 6.18 -16.28 15.02
N GLY A 54 5.32 -15.26 14.91
CA GLY A 54 5.39 -14.04 15.70
C GLY A 54 4.54 -14.07 16.98
N LYS A 55 4.15 -15.24 17.49
CA LYS A 55 3.41 -15.34 18.76
C LYS A 55 4.19 -14.68 19.91
N GLY A 56 3.50 -13.92 20.76
CA GLY A 56 4.11 -13.11 21.82
C GLY A 56 4.72 -11.79 21.32
N SER A 57 4.65 -11.49 20.03
CA SER A 57 5.11 -10.24 19.43
C SER A 57 3.94 -9.44 18.84
N LYS A 58 4.24 -8.25 18.31
CA LYS A 58 3.26 -7.39 17.63
C LYS A 58 2.70 -8.04 16.35
N LEU A 59 3.36 -9.05 15.79
CA LEU A 59 2.92 -9.79 14.60
C LEU A 59 1.81 -10.80 14.91
N GLU A 60 1.62 -11.19 16.17
CA GLU A 60 0.60 -12.18 16.56
C GLU A 60 -0.81 -11.76 16.12
N ASN A 61 -1.09 -10.46 16.16
CA ASN A 61 -2.37 -9.86 15.78
C ASN A 61 -2.37 -9.20 14.40
N LEU A 62 -1.37 -9.50 13.55
CA LEU A 62 -1.24 -8.93 12.21
C LEU A 62 -2.50 -9.22 11.39
N LYS A 63 -3.17 -8.21 10.84
CA LYS A 63 -4.31 -8.42 9.92
C LYS A 63 -3.94 -7.91 8.56
N MET A 64 -3.14 -8.69 7.82
CA MET A 64 -2.70 -8.33 6.48
C MET A 64 -3.06 -9.43 5.49
N HIS A 65 -3.89 -9.06 4.51
CA HIS A 65 -4.31 -9.88 3.38
C HIS A 65 -4.32 -9.02 2.12
N ARG A 66 -4.57 -9.64 0.97
CA ARG A 66 -4.60 -9.00 -0.36
C ARG A 66 -5.35 -7.68 -0.40
N THR A 67 -6.59 -7.62 0.09
CA THR A 67 -7.40 -6.41 -0.01
C THR A 67 -6.78 -5.24 0.76
N LYS A 68 -6.30 -5.48 1.97
CA LYS A 68 -5.67 -4.44 2.79
C LYS A 68 -4.32 -4.03 2.20
N CYS A 69 -3.48 -4.99 1.81
CA CYS A 69 -2.18 -4.74 1.20
C CYS A 69 -2.34 -3.93 -0.10
N SER A 70 -3.26 -4.34 -0.98
CA SER A 70 -3.55 -3.62 -2.24
C SER A 70 -4.01 -2.19 -1.98
N LYS A 71 -4.87 -1.97 -0.98
CA LYS A 71 -5.34 -0.62 -0.64
C LYS A 71 -4.24 0.24 -0.02
N LEU A 72 -3.31 -0.33 0.73
CA LEU A 72 -2.14 0.40 1.23
C LEU A 72 -1.20 0.77 0.08
N ILE A 73 -0.95 -0.14 -0.86
CA ILE A 73 -0.15 0.14 -2.04
C ILE A 73 -0.80 1.26 -2.88
N LEU A 74 -2.09 1.14 -3.19
CA LEU A 74 -2.78 2.07 -4.08
C LEU A 74 -3.07 3.43 -3.44
N ASN A 75 -3.50 3.47 -2.17
CA ASN A 75 -4.01 4.71 -1.59
C ASN A 75 -3.02 5.42 -0.67
N VAL A 76 -1.93 4.76 -0.27
CA VAL A 76 -0.93 5.33 0.65
C VAL A 76 0.42 5.42 -0.05
N LEU A 77 0.98 4.28 -0.46
CA LEU A 77 2.31 4.26 -1.08
C LEU A 77 2.31 4.98 -2.43
N SER A 78 1.34 4.68 -3.31
CA SER A 78 1.26 5.32 -4.62
C SER A 78 1.06 6.82 -4.53
N SER A 79 0.29 7.32 -3.55
CA SER A 79 0.08 8.78 -3.38
C SER A 79 1.40 9.45 -3.02
N ALA A 80 2.11 8.91 -2.02
CA ALA A 80 3.38 9.47 -1.57
C ALA A 80 4.44 9.45 -2.69
N ILE A 81 4.55 8.33 -3.43
CA ILE A 81 5.52 8.19 -4.52
C ILE A 81 5.20 9.16 -5.68
N ILE A 82 3.93 9.37 -6.02
CA ILE A 82 3.54 10.32 -7.08
C ILE A 82 3.82 11.75 -6.64
N GLU A 83 3.56 12.11 -5.40
CA GLU A 83 3.89 13.43 -4.84
C GLU A 83 5.39 13.70 -4.92
N ASP A 84 6.22 12.75 -4.49
CA ASP A 84 7.69 12.84 -4.56
C ASP A 84 8.18 12.94 -6.01
N LEU A 85 7.60 12.15 -6.93
CA LEU A 85 7.94 12.21 -8.36
C LEU A 85 7.64 13.58 -8.95
N ILE A 86 6.47 14.15 -8.69
CA ILE A 86 6.05 15.45 -9.21
C ILE A 86 7.05 16.53 -8.78
N ILE A 87 7.46 16.52 -7.51
CA ILE A 87 8.44 17.46 -6.96
C ILE A 87 9.79 17.33 -7.69
N ASP A 88 10.26 16.10 -7.92
CA ASP A 88 11.56 15.87 -8.57
C ASP A 88 11.55 16.28 -10.06
N ILE A 89 10.45 16.09 -10.78
CA ILE A 89 10.36 16.40 -12.23
C ILE A 89 9.98 17.86 -12.54
N GLU A 90 9.47 18.62 -11.57
CA GLU A 90 9.09 20.02 -11.78
C GLU A 90 10.32 20.91 -12.02
N GLU A 91 11.42 20.66 -11.31
CA GLU A 91 12.61 21.50 -11.37
C GLU A 91 13.66 21.02 -12.39
N ILE A 92 13.64 19.74 -12.77
CA ILE A 92 14.60 19.13 -13.70
C ILE A 92 13.82 18.40 -14.79
N GLY A 93 14.20 18.61 -16.05
CA GLY A 93 13.60 17.88 -17.18
C GLY A 93 13.72 16.36 -17.01
N TYR A 94 12.70 15.64 -17.50
CA TYR A 94 12.63 14.18 -17.48
C TYR A 94 12.54 13.63 -18.90
N SER A 95 12.81 12.32 -19.04
CA SER A 95 12.55 11.58 -20.28
C SER A 95 11.38 10.63 -20.07
N LEU A 96 10.41 10.65 -20.98
CA LEU A 96 9.31 9.70 -21.02
C LEU A 96 9.62 8.61 -22.06
N ILE A 97 9.69 7.37 -21.62
CA ILE A 97 9.85 6.18 -22.46
C ILE A 97 8.47 5.54 -22.58
N VAL A 98 8.02 5.31 -23.81
CA VAL A 98 6.74 4.69 -24.11
C VAL A 98 6.99 3.49 -24.99
N ASP A 99 6.48 2.34 -24.57
CA ASP A 99 6.61 1.08 -25.31
C ASP A 99 5.23 0.43 -25.46
N GLU A 100 4.94 -0.10 -26.65
CA GLU A 100 3.69 -0.81 -26.94
C GLU A 100 4.02 -2.26 -27.29
N SER A 101 3.36 -3.18 -26.59
CA SER A 101 3.50 -4.61 -26.83
C SER A 101 2.14 -5.25 -27.03
N THR A 102 2.08 -6.26 -27.90
CA THR A 102 0.88 -7.07 -28.11
C THR A 102 1.15 -8.49 -27.64
N ASP A 103 0.31 -9.04 -26.75
CA ASP A 103 0.45 -10.42 -26.31
C ASP A 103 -0.11 -11.43 -27.34
N VAL A 104 0.10 -12.73 -27.09
CA VAL A 104 -0.41 -13.82 -27.92
C VAL A 104 -1.95 -13.86 -28.00
N SER A 105 -2.64 -13.21 -27.06
CA SER A 105 -4.10 -13.08 -27.03
C SER A 105 -4.58 -11.82 -27.78
N VAL A 106 -3.68 -11.13 -28.50
CA VAL A 106 -3.95 -9.89 -29.26
C VAL A 106 -4.32 -8.71 -28.34
N MET A 107 -3.99 -8.80 -27.05
CA MET A 107 -4.16 -7.68 -26.12
C MET A 107 -2.97 -6.73 -26.24
N LYS A 108 -3.27 -5.44 -26.41
CA LYS A 108 -2.27 -4.38 -26.45
C LYS A 108 -2.00 -3.86 -25.04
N TYR A 109 -0.73 -3.75 -24.70
CA TYR A 109 -0.24 -3.19 -23.44
C TYR A 109 0.67 -2.01 -23.77
N MET A 110 0.43 -0.90 -23.07
CA MET A 110 1.26 0.30 -23.17
C MET A 110 2.02 0.46 -21.86
N ALA A 111 3.34 0.39 -21.95
CA ALA A 111 4.24 0.65 -20.84
C ALA A 111 4.71 2.11 -20.92
N TYR A 112 4.70 2.77 -19.77
CA TYR A 112 5.26 4.11 -19.60
C TYR A 112 6.36 4.02 -18.55
N CYS A 113 7.49 4.64 -18.81
CA CYS A 113 8.57 4.78 -17.83
C CYS A 113 9.09 6.22 -17.84
N ILE A 114 9.20 6.81 -16.66
CA ILE A 114 9.73 8.16 -16.45
C ILE A 114 11.15 8.02 -15.93
N ARG A 115 12.12 8.50 -16.70
CA ARG A 115 13.51 8.61 -16.28
C ARG A 115 13.79 10.05 -15.87
N TYR A 116 14.20 10.24 -14.62
CA TYR A 116 14.43 11.57 -14.05
C TYR A 116 15.65 11.57 -13.12
N PHE A 117 16.18 12.75 -12.82
CA PHE A 117 17.26 12.90 -11.85
C PHE A 117 16.65 13.32 -10.51
N SER A 118 16.80 12.48 -9.49
CA SER A 118 16.34 12.82 -8.14
C SER A 118 17.42 13.57 -7.39
N LYS A 119 17.07 14.76 -6.89
CA LYS A 119 17.99 15.59 -6.09
C LYS A 119 18.24 14.99 -4.72
N SER A 120 17.24 14.30 -4.16
CA SER A 120 17.30 13.69 -2.83
C SER A 120 18.34 12.58 -2.77
N THR A 121 18.40 11.72 -3.79
CA THR A 121 19.32 10.58 -3.86
C THR A 121 20.57 10.87 -4.69
N ASN A 122 20.60 12.00 -5.40
CA ASN A 122 21.67 12.42 -6.30
C ASN A 122 21.96 11.37 -7.39
N GLN A 123 20.91 10.75 -7.93
CA GLN A 123 20.97 9.64 -8.88
C GLN A 123 19.86 9.74 -9.93
N ILE A 124 20.05 9.06 -11.05
CA ILE A 124 19.01 8.88 -12.05
C ILE A 124 18.10 7.74 -11.61
N LEU A 125 16.81 8.03 -11.49
CA LEU A 125 15.77 7.07 -11.14
C LEU A 125 14.87 6.79 -12.33
N PHE A 126 14.17 5.65 -12.25
CA PHE A 126 13.21 5.18 -13.24
C PHE A 126 11.93 4.83 -12.48
N LEU A 127 10.82 5.47 -12.84
CA LEU A 127 9.48 5.10 -12.38
C LEU A 127 8.69 4.48 -13.54
#